data_AF-A0A182MAU6-F1
#
_entry.id   AF-A0A182MAU6-F1
#
_cell.length_a   1.000
_cell.length_b   1.000
_cell.length_c   1.000
_cell.angle_alpha   90.00
_cell.angle_beta   90.00
_cell.angle_gamma   90.00
#
_symmetry.space_group_name_H-M   'P 1'
#
loop_
_entity.id
_entity.type
_entity.pdbx_description
1 polymer ?
#
loop_
_entity_poly.entity_id
_entity_poly.type
_entity_poly.pdbx_seq_one_letter_code
_entity_poly.pdbx_strand_id
1 'polypeptide(L)'
;MHTILLANYLAQTEALMMGKTADQARAELEKAGMAGDALEKLLPHKVFTGNRPTNSILVKKVTPFVLGALIAMYEHKIFTQGVIWDVNSFDQWGVELGKQLAKAIEVDLADPNKTTTHDSSTNGLINFIKINQEK
;
A
#
# COMPACT_ATOMS: atom_id res chain seq x y z
N MET A 1 -1.56 -6.83 -30.18
CA MET A 1 -0.94 -7.44 -28.99
C MET A 1 -0.22 -6.33 -28.23
N HIS A 2 -0.50 -6.13 -26.94
CA HIS A 2 0.10 -5.03 -26.17
C HIS A 2 1.49 -5.43 -25.65
N THR A 3 2.47 -5.49 -26.54
CA THR A 3 3.81 -6.06 -26.25
C THR A 3 4.57 -5.31 -25.17
N ILE A 4 4.50 -3.97 -25.12
CA ILE A 4 5.18 -3.15 -24.10
C ILE A 4 4.67 -3.49 -22.69
N LEU A 5 3.35 -3.68 -22.54
CA LEU A 5 2.75 -4.05 -21.25
C LEU A 5 3.24 -5.43 -20.78
N LEU A 6 3.25 -6.41 -21.69
CA LEU A 6 3.73 -7.77 -21.37
C LEU A 6 5.23 -7.81 -21.07
N ALA A 7 6.03 -7.02 -21.79
CA ALA A 7 7.46 -6.90 -21.51
C ALA A 7 7.70 -6.37 -20.09
N ASN A 8 6.97 -5.34 -19.67
CA ASN A 8 7.08 -4.81 -18.31
C ASN A 8 6.58 -5.81 -17.26
N TYR A 9 5.46 -6.49 -17.50
CA TYR A 9 4.93 -7.51 -16.59
C TYR A 9 5.98 -8.61 -16.28
N LEU A 10 6.64 -9.13 -17.31
CA LEU A 10 7.68 -10.15 -17.14
C LEU A 10 8.94 -9.58 -16.48
N ALA A 11 9.43 -8.45 -16.99
CA ALA A 11 10.67 -7.83 -16.52
C ALA A 11 10.63 -7.46 -15.05
N GLN A 12 9.49 -7.02 -14.52
CA GLN A 12 9.37 -6.66 -13.10
C GLN A 12 9.51 -7.87 -12.18
N THR A 13 8.87 -9.00 -12.50
CA THR A 13 8.99 -10.22 -11.68
C THR A 13 10.41 -10.81 -11.73
N GLU A 14 11.07 -10.72 -12.88
CA GLU A 14 12.47 -11.10 -13.03
C GLU A 14 13.39 -10.18 -12.21
N ALA A 15 13.22 -8.86 -12.31
CA ALA A 15 14.01 -7.89 -11.56
C ALA A 15 13.85 -8.04 -10.04
N LEU A 16 12.63 -8.33 -9.56
CA LEU A 16 12.35 -8.57 -8.15
C LEU A 16 13.04 -9.85 -7.64
N MET A 17 13.10 -10.89 -8.46
CA MET A 17 13.79 -12.13 -8.13
C MET A 17 15.32 -11.97 -8.18
N MET A 18 15.85 -11.47 -9.29
CA MET A 18 17.28 -11.47 -9.60
C MET A 18 18.03 -10.33 -8.91
N GLY A 19 17.41 -9.15 -8.80
CA GLY A 19 18.11 -7.95 -8.37
C GLY A 19 19.22 -7.52 -9.35
N LYS A 20 20.24 -6.86 -8.80
CA LYS A 20 21.43 -6.37 -9.50
C LYS A 20 22.57 -6.24 -8.50
N THR A 21 23.66 -6.98 -8.72
CA THR A 21 24.81 -7.00 -7.81
C THR A 21 25.64 -5.71 -7.90
N ALA A 22 26.50 -5.47 -6.90
CA ALA A 22 27.44 -4.35 -6.92
C ALA A 22 28.36 -4.36 -8.15
N ASP A 23 28.87 -5.53 -8.55
CA ASP A 23 29.75 -5.65 -9.72
C ASP A 23 29.01 -5.31 -11.03
N GLN A 24 27.76 -5.75 -11.16
CA GLN A 24 26.91 -5.41 -12.30
C GLN A 24 26.61 -3.92 -12.35
N ALA A 25 26.23 -3.33 -11.21
CA ALA A 25 25.94 -1.89 -11.10
C ALA A 25 27.20 -1.04 -11.37
N ARG A 26 28.37 -1.44 -10.87
CA ARG A 26 29.65 -0.76 -11.13
C ARG A 26 29.98 -0.80 -12.62
N ALA A 27 29.91 -1.98 -13.25
CA ALA A 27 30.18 -2.11 -14.69
C ALA A 27 29.22 -1.26 -15.55
N GLU A 28 27.96 -1.09 -15.14
CA GLU A 28 27.02 -0.19 -15.82
C GLU A 28 27.38 1.29 -15.63
N LEU A 29 27.78 1.69 -14.42
CA LEU A 29 28.19 3.07 -14.11
C LEU A 29 29.47 3.47 -14.85
N GLU A 30 30.46 2.57 -14.92
CA GLU A 30 31.69 2.76 -15.69
C GLU A 30 31.40 2.91 -17.19
N LYS A 31 30.52 2.06 -17.75
CA LYS A 31 30.08 2.18 -19.14
C LYS A 31 29.32 3.48 -19.42
N ALA A 32 28.63 4.03 -18.42
CA ALA A 32 27.99 5.34 -18.49
C ALA A 32 28.97 6.52 -18.34
N GLY A 33 30.27 6.26 -18.21
CA GLY A 33 31.32 7.27 -18.11
C GLY A 33 31.52 7.85 -16.71
N MET A 34 30.95 7.24 -15.67
CA MET A 34 31.22 7.63 -14.28
C MET A 34 32.48 6.94 -13.75
N ALA A 35 33.27 7.67 -12.96
CA ALA A 35 34.49 7.16 -12.34
C ALA A 35 34.76 7.85 -10.99
N GLY A 36 35.66 7.26 -10.20
CA GLY A 36 36.14 7.81 -8.95
C GLY A 36 35.06 7.99 -7.88
N ASP A 37 35.20 9.02 -7.06
CA ASP A 37 34.32 9.28 -5.91
C ASP A 37 32.83 9.38 -6.27
N ALA A 38 32.51 9.87 -7.46
CA ALA A 38 31.12 9.97 -7.92
C ALA A 38 30.50 8.58 -8.13
N LEU A 39 31.27 7.62 -8.68
CA LEU A 39 30.81 6.25 -8.86
C LEU A 39 30.61 5.57 -7.50
N GLU A 40 31.61 5.65 -6.62
CA GLU A 40 31.56 4.97 -5.32
C GLU A 40 30.44 5.52 -4.42
N LYS A 41 30.13 6.82 -4.52
CA LYS A 41 28.96 7.41 -3.83
C LYS A 41 27.63 6.94 -4.42
N LEU A 42 27.55 6.71 -5.73
CA LEU A 42 26.29 6.33 -6.40
C LEU A 42 26.04 4.82 -6.37
N LEU A 43 27.09 4.01 -6.31
CA LEU A 43 27.03 2.56 -6.40
C LEU A 43 26.04 1.90 -5.42
N PRO A 44 26.00 2.24 -4.11
CA PRO A 44 25.06 1.63 -3.16
C PRO A 44 23.59 1.87 -3.53
N HIS A 45 23.29 2.99 -4.20
CA HIS A 45 21.93 3.35 -4.63
C HIS A 45 21.50 2.63 -5.93
N LYS A 46 22.41 1.94 -6.60
CA LYS A 46 22.17 1.20 -7.85
C LYS A 46 22.17 -0.32 -7.67
N VAL A 47 22.47 -0.81 -6.46
CA VAL A 47 22.38 -2.22 -6.09
C VAL A 47 20.94 -2.59 -5.77
N PHE A 48 20.48 -3.72 -6.30
CA PHE A 48 19.17 -4.28 -5.99
C PHE A 48 19.38 -5.67 -5.40
N THR A 49 18.91 -5.91 -4.17
CA THR A 49 19.16 -7.18 -3.47
C THR A 49 18.49 -8.39 -4.10
N GLY A 50 17.46 -8.19 -4.94
CA GLY A 50 16.63 -9.27 -5.44
C GLY A 50 15.93 -10.01 -4.30
N ASN A 51 15.67 -11.31 -4.52
CA ASN A 51 15.03 -12.23 -3.58
C ASN A 51 13.68 -11.72 -3.02
N ARG A 52 12.89 -11.07 -3.89
CA ARG A 52 11.54 -10.59 -3.57
C ARG A 52 10.53 -11.49 -4.29
N PRO A 53 9.77 -12.33 -3.57
CA PRO A 53 8.86 -13.29 -4.19
C PRO A 53 7.66 -12.60 -4.83
N THR A 54 7.20 -13.13 -5.96
CA THR A 54 6.03 -12.65 -6.69
C THR A 54 5.17 -13.81 -7.18
N ASN A 55 3.85 -13.62 -7.24
CA ASN A 55 2.95 -14.54 -7.94
C ASN A 55 2.52 -13.92 -9.28
N SER A 56 2.73 -14.66 -10.36
CA SER A 56 2.40 -14.26 -11.72
C SER A 56 1.16 -15.02 -12.20
N ILE A 57 0.04 -14.31 -12.40
CA ILE A 57 -1.24 -14.91 -12.84
C ILE A 57 -1.58 -14.34 -14.22
N LEU A 58 -1.50 -15.19 -15.24
CA LEU A 58 -1.77 -14.81 -16.63
C LEU A 58 -3.07 -15.46 -17.12
N VAL A 59 -3.96 -14.66 -17.69
CA VAL A 59 -5.22 -15.11 -18.30
C VAL A 59 -5.30 -14.66 -19.75
N LYS A 60 -5.97 -15.44 -20.60
CA LYS A 60 -6.08 -15.14 -22.05
C LYS A 60 -6.78 -13.80 -22.33
N LYS A 61 -7.84 -13.51 -21.59
CA LYS A 61 -8.61 -12.26 -21.65
C LYS A 61 -9.40 -12.09 -20.36
N VAL A 62 -9.50 -10.87 -19.85
CA VAL A 62 -10.41 -10.54 -18.75
C VAL A 62 -11.83 -10.43 -19.33
N THR A 63 -12.58 -11.52 -19.21
CA THR A 63 -14.03 -11.58 -19.51
C THR A 63 -14.81 -11.54 -18.18
N PRO A 64 -16.15 -11.32 -18.19
CA PRO A 64 -16.95 -11.39 -16.97
C PRO A 64 -16.75 -12.70 -16.19
N PHE A 65 -16.66 -13.82 -16.90
CA PHE A 65 -16.36 -15.13 -16.30
C PHE A 65 -14.98 -15.16 -15.62
N VAL A 66 -13.93 -14.73 -16.33
CA VAL A 66 -12.56 -14.74 -15.80
C VAL A 66 -12.42 -13.77 -14.62
N LEU A 67 -13.06 -12.61 -14.69
CA LEU A 67 -13.08 -11.65 -13.59
C LEU A 67 -13.76 -12.24 -12.36
N GLY A 68 -14.93 -12.87 -12.52
CA GLY A 68 -15.61 -13.56 -11.42
C GLY A 68 -14.75 -14.67 -10.79
N ALA A 69 -14.07 -15.47 -11.62
CA ALA A 69 -13.15 -16.49 -11.13
C ALA A 69 -11.96 -15.91 -10.36
N LEU A 70 -11.38 -14.78 -10.81
CA LEU A 70 -10.30 -14.10 -10.10
C LEU A 70 -10.75 -13.53 -8.76
N ILE A 71 -11.97 -12.97 -8.69
CA ILE A 71 -12.56 -12.48 -7.43
C ILE A 71 -12.76 -13.65 -6.46
N ALA A 72 -13.44 -14.71 -6.90
CA ALA A 72 -13.70 -15.90 -6.09
C ALA A 72 -12.41 -16.57 -5.60
N MET A 73 -11.36 -16.59 -6.42
CA MET A 73 -10.03 -17.07 -6.02
C MET A 73 -9.48 -16.29 -4.82
N TYR A 74 -9.61 -14.96 -4.80
CA TYR A 74 -9.16 -14.14 -3.66
C TYR A 74 -10.09 -14.24 -2.45
N GLU A 75 -11.40 -14.39 -2.64
CA GLU A 75 -12.35 -14.67 -1.54
C GLU A 75 -11.96 -15.96 -0.82
N HIS A 76 -11.69 -17.04 -1.57
CA HIS A 76 -11.27 -18.31 -0.97
C HIS A 76 -9.86 -18.26 -0.37
N LYS A 77 -8.94 -17.47 -0.94
CA LYS A 77 -7.64 -17.21 -0.32
C LYS A 77 -7.80 -16.58 1.07
N ILE A 78 -8.60 -15.51 1.16
CA ILE A 78 -8.84 -14.79 2.41
C ILE A 78 -9.55 -15.70 3.42
N PHE A 79 -10.59 -16.42 3.00
CA PHE A 79 -11.29 -17.40 3.83
C PHE A 79 -10.35 -18.46 4.39
N THR A 80 -9.51 -19.07 3.54
CA THR A 80 -8.55 -20.10 3.97
C THR A 80 -7.57 -19.56 5.00
N GLN A 81 -7.06 -18.33 4.80
CA GLN A 81 -6.19 -17.68 5.77
C GLN A 81 -6.90 -17.44 7.11
N GLY A 82 -8.16 -17.01 7.09
CA GLY A 82 -8.98 -16.85 8.30
C GLY A 82 -9.15 -18.14 9.09
N VAL A 83 -9.45 -19.24 8.39
CA VAL A 83 -9.56 -20.58 9.00
C VAL A 83 -8.23 -21.01 9.63
N ILE A 84 -7.11 -20.80 8.94
CA ILE A 84 -5.76 -21.15 9.47
C ILE A 84 -5.44 -20.34 10.73
N TRP A 85 -5.82 -19.05 10.76
CA TRP A 85 -5.56 -18.16 11.90
C TRP A 85 -6.61 -18.24 13.01
N ASP A 86 -7.63 -19.08 12.86
CA ASP A 86 -8.75 -19.21 13.81
C ASP A 86 -9.43 -17.85 14.11
N VAL A 87 -9.67 -17.07 13.04
CA VAL A 87 -10.37 -15.78 13.12
C VAL A 87 -11.62 -15.78 12.24
N ASN A 88 -12.63 -15.03 12.65
CA ASN A 88 -13.84 -14.87 11.86
C ASN A 88 -13.63 -13.84 10.73
N SER A 89 -13.49 -14.31 9.49
CA SER A 89 -13.32 -13.44 8.31
C SER A 89 -14.61 -12.70 7.87
N PHE A 90 -15.74 -12.97 8.51
CA PHE A 90 -17.04 -12.46 8.08
C PHE A 90 -17.67 -11.44 9.04
N ASP A 91 -17.00 -11.11 10.14
CA ASP A 91 -17.41 -9.99 11.01
C ASP A 91 -16.57 -8.73 10.81
N GLN A 92 -17.03 -7.63 11.40
CA GLN A 92 -16.43 -6.30 11.23
C GLN A 92 -16.69 -5.39 12.44
N TRP A 93 -16.58 -5.93 13.66
CA TRP A 93 -16.89 -5.20 14.89
C TRP A 93 -16.02 -3.94 15.11
N GLY A 94 -14.80 -3.94 14.56
CA GLY A 94 -13.85 -2.83 14.71
C GLY A 94 -14.33 -1.49 14.16
N VAL A 95 -15.40 -1.44 13.36
CA VAL A 95 -15.93 -0.19 12.79
C VAL A 95 -16.86 0.57 13.74
N GLU A 96 -17.37 -0.08 14.79
CA GLU A 96 -18.50 0.45 15.57
C GLU A 96 -18.09 1.60 16.49
N LEU A 97 -16.96 1.50 17.17
CA LEU A 97 -16.48 2.55 18.07
C LEU A 97 -16.26 3.88 17.31
N GLY A 98 -15.64 3.81 16.13
CA GLY A 98 -15.41 5.00 15.30
C GLY A 98 -16.71 5.68 14.88
N LYS A 99 -17.73 4.92 14.45
CA LYS A 99 -19.05 5.47 14.11
C LYS A 99 -19.74 6.13 15.30
N GLN A 100 -19.65 5.52 16.49
CA GLN A 100 -20.24 6.07 17.71
C GLN A 100 -19.57 7.39 18.11
N LEU A 101 -18.23 7.42 18.12
CA LEU A 101 -17.47 8.62 18.44
C LEU A 101 -17.71 9.74 17.42
N ALA A 102 -17.72 9.42 16.12
CA ALA A 102 -17.98 10.39 15.07
C ALA A 102 -19.34 11.07 15.24
N LYS A 103 -20.39 10.31 15.58
CA LYS A 103 -21.73 10.86 15.80
C LYS A 103 -21.79 11.81 17.01
N ALA A 104 -21.04 11.51 18.08
CA ALA A 104 -20.94 12.41 19.23
C ALA A 104 -20.17 13.69 18.88
N ILE A 105 -19.04 13.56 18.19
CA ILE A 105 -18.20 14.69 17.77
C ILE A 105 -18.93 15.58 16.76
N GLU A 106 -19.77 15.01 15.88
CA GLU A 106 -20.60 15.79 14.95
C GLU A 106 -21.54 16.75 15.69
N VAL A 107 -22.20 16.28 16.75
CA VAL A 107 -23.05 17.13 17.61
C VAL A 107 -22.22 18.20 18.30
N ASP A 108 -21.06 17.83 18.85
CA ASP A 108 -20.17 18.79 19.50
C ASP A 108 -19.71 19.87 18.52
N LEU A 109 -19.36 19.53 17.27
CA LEU A 109 -18.94 20.50 16.25
C LEU A 109 -20.06 21.48 15.87
N ALA A 110 -21.33 21.06 15.90
CA ALA A 110 -22.47 21.92 15.61
C ALA A 110 -22.80 22.88 16.77
N ASP A 111 -22.41 22.54 18.01
CA ASP A 111 -22.57 23.42 19.17
C ASP A 111 -21.51 24.55 19.15
N PRO A 112 -21.91 25.84 19.16
CA PRO A 112 -20.96 26.96 19.18
C PRO A 112 -20.15 27.07 20.49
N ASN A 113 -20.54 26.36 21.56
CA ASN A 113 -19.83 26.39 22.83
C ASN A 113 -18.51 25.62 22.81
N LYS A 114 -17.62 25.93 23.76
CA LYS A 114 -16.35 25.22 23.93
C LYS A 114 -16.59 23.80 24.42
N THR A 115 -16.04 22.81 23.72
CA THR A 115 -16.13 21.39 24.08
C THR A 115 -15.07 21.01 25.13
N THR A 116 -15.49 20.30 26.19
CA THR A 116 -14.62 19.83 27.28
C THR A 116 -14.92 18.37 27.70
N THR A 117 -15.68 17.65 26.90
CA THR A 117 -16.25 16.33 27.23
C THR A 117 -15.34 15.16 26.85
N HIS A 118 -14.33 15.37 26.02
CA HIS A 118 -13.39 14.35 25.56
C HIS A 118 -12.02 14.45 26.25
N ASP A 119 -11.04 13.68 25.79
CA ASP A 119 -9.64 13.87 26.17
C ASP A 119 -9.10 15.23 25.68
N SER A 120 -7.97 15.66 26.23
CA SER A 120 -7.40 16.99 25.95
C SER A 120 -7.03 17.20 24.48
N SER A 121 -6.62 16.16 23.76
CA SER A 121 -6.27 16.26 22.34
C SER A 121 -7.52 16.50 21.51
N THR A 122 -8.54 15.65 21.68
CA THR A 122 -9.81 15.75 20.94
C THR A 122 -10.53 17.06 21.22
N ASN A 123 -10.61 17.50 22.48
CA ASN A 123 -11.17 18.80 22.85
C ASN A 123 -10.39 19.96 22.20
N GLY A 124 -9.06 19.90 22.22
CA GLY A 124 -8.21 20.93 21.63
C GLY A 124 -8.47 21.09 20.13
N LEU A 125 -8.54 19.97 19.41
CA LEU A 125 -8.79 19.95 17.98
C LEU A 125 -10.21 20.44 17.62
N ILE A 126 -11.24 19.97 18.32
CA ILE A 126 -12.64 20.41 18.09
C ILE A 126 -12.75 21.93 18.28
N ASN A 127 -12.21 22.46 19.37
CA ASN A 127 -12.28 23.89 19.66
C ASN A 127 -11.45 24.72 18.67
N PHE A 128 -10.28 24.23 18.26
CA PHE A 128 -9.48 24.89 17.22
C PHE A 128 -10.26 24.96 15.90
N ILE A 129 -10.92 23.87 15.49
CA ILE A 129 -11.74 23.84 14.27
C ILE A 129 -12.87 24.86 14.37
N LYS A 130 -13.63 24.88 15.47
CA LYS A 130 -14.74 25.84 15.68
C LYS A 130 -14.34 27.30 15.52
N ILE A 131 -13.16 27.67 16.04
CA ILE A 131 -12.65 29.05 15.95
C ILE A 131 -12.26 29.42 14.50
N ASN A 132 -11.85 28.44 13.70
CA ASN A 132 -11.29 28.65 12.36
C ASN A 132 -12.23 28.21 11.22
N GLN A 133 -13.48 27.84 11.51
CA GLN A 133 -14.48 27.59 10.48
C GLN A 133 -14.90 28.94 9.88
N GLU A 134 -14.59 29.16 8.60
CA GLU A 134 -15.12 30.29 7.83
C GLU A 134 -16.65 30.19 7.77
N LYS A 135 -17.35 31.30 8.06
CA LYS A 135 -18.80 31.42 7.87
C LYS A 135 -19.15 31.60 6.40
#